data_AF-A0A0W0GEM3-F1
#
_entry.id   AF-A0A0W0GEM3-F1
#
_cell.length_a   1.000
_cell.length_b   1.000
_cell.length_c   1.000
_cell.angle_alpha   90.00
_cell.angle_beta   90.00
_cell.angle_gamma   90.00
#
_symmetry.space_group_name_H-M   'P 1'
#
loop_
_entity.id
_entity.type
_entity.pdbx_description
1 polymer ?
#
loop_
_entity_poly.entity_id
_entity_poly.type
_entity_poly.pdbx_seq_one_letter_code
_entity_poly.pdbx_strand_id
1 'polypeptide(L)'
;MTPRAISHDEDTYPSPEQFNPERWTKDDKLDTDMRDTTAIFGFGRRICPGRFVANSMMFLTIVTILAAFDIGKSDGEDEPKVEYTSAIQNRPVPFKCKIKPRSEVHARLVREGFEDLE
;
A
#
# COMPACT_ATOMS: atom_id res chain seq x y z
N MET A 1 -13.25 9.24 18.03
CA MET A 1 -12.61 9.69 16.78
C MET A 1 -12.25 8.46 15.96
N THR A 2 -12.73 8.34 14.72
CA THR A 2 -12.45 7.18 13.84
C THR A 2 -11.05 7.30 13.21
N PRO A 3 -10.39 6.20 12.82
CA PRO A 3 -9.10 6.28 12.12
C PRO A 3 -9.09 7.20 10.90
N ARG A 4 -10.17 7.21 10.08
CA ARG A 4 -10.30 8.13 8.92
C ARG A 4 -10.22 9.59 9.33
N ALA A 5 -11.00 10.00 10.34
CA ALA A 5 -10.98 11.37 10.84
C ALA A 5 -9.59 11.79 11.36
N ILE A 6 -8.82 10.87 11.95
CA ILE A 6 -7.45 11.15 12.40
C ILE A 6 -6.51 11.34 11.21
N SER A 7 -6.58 10.46 10.20
CA SER A 7 -5.72 10.54 9.03
C SER A 7 -6.09 11.64 8.03
N HIS A 8 -7.23 12.31 8.23
CA HIS A 8 -7.71 13.42 7.40
C HIS A 8 -7.83 14.74 8.16
N ASP A 9 -7.21 14.84 9.33
CA ASP A 9 -7.06 16.09 10.06
C ASP A 9 -6.06 17.00 9.32
N GLU A 10 -6.52 18.10 8.74
CA GLU A 10 -5.69 18.99 7.92
C GLU A 10 -4.59 19.70 8.72
N ASP A 11 -4.81 19.90 10.02
CA ASP A 11 -3.82 20.48 10.94
C ASP A 11 -2.62 19.52 11.13
N THR A 12 -2.87 18.21 11.08
CA THR A 12 -1.84 17.17 11.18
C THR A 12 -1.28 16.80 9.79
N TYR A 13 -2.14 16.65 8.78
CA TYR A 13 -1.80 16.15 7.44
C TYR A 13 -2.32 17.12 6.36
N PRO A 14 -1.55 18.16 5.97
CA PRO A 14 -2.00 19.17 5.02
C PRO A 14 -2.38 18.58 3.65
N SER A 15 -3.55 18.90 3.09
CA SER A 15 -4.08 18.25 1.87
C SER A 15 -4.16 16.71 1.99
N PRO A 16 -4.94 16.18 2.95
CA PRO A 16 -4.96 14.76 3.27
C PRO A 16 -5.60 13.90 2.17
N GLU A 17 -6.41 14.50 1.29
CA GLU A 17 -7.03 13.81 0.15
C GLU A 17 -6.05 13.61 -1.03
N GLN A 18 -4.86 14.21 -0.99
CA GLN A 18 -3.83 14.04 -2.01
C GLN A 18 -2.86 12.91 -1.64
N PHE A 19 -2.64 11.99 -2.59
CA PHE A 19 -1.58 10.99 -2.47
C PHE A 19 -0.20 11.65 -2.64
N ASN A 20 0.49 11.85 -1.53
CA ASN A 20 1.81 12.50 -1.46
C ASN A 20 2.75 11.67 -0.57
N PRO A 21 3.54 10.75 -1.13
CA PRO A 21 4.55 9.98 -0.40
C PRO A 21 5.64 10.84 0.24
N GLU A 22 6.02 11.95 -0.41
CA GLU A 22 7.09 12.86 0.03
C GLU A 22 6.76 13.52 1.37
N ARG A 23 5.48 13.55 1.75
CA ARG A 23 5.02 13.99 3.07
C ARG A 23 5.72 13.28 4.24
N TRP A 24 6.15 12.04 4.04
CA TRP A 24 6.83 11.27 5.08
C TRP A 24 8.35 11.48 5.11
N THR A 25 8.87 12.39 4.28
CA THR A 25 10.30 12.64 4.13
C THR A 25 10.65 14.12 4.30
N LYS A 26 11.82 14.38 4.89
CA LYS A 26 12.43 15.69 5.06
C LYS A 26 13.92 15.57 4.75
N ASP A 27 14.41 16.40 3.82
CA ASP A 27 15.80 16.37 3.34
C ASP A 27 16.24 14.96 2.87
N ASP A 28 15.40 14.31 2.05
CA ASP A 28 15.57 12.95 1.52
C ASP A 28 15.73 11.84 2.60
N LYS A 29 15.33 12.13 3.83
CA LYS A 29 15.32 11.18 4.95
C LYS A 29 13.92 11.06 5.51
N LEU A 30 13.66 9.96 6.22
CA LEU A 30 12.41 9.78 6.93
C LEU A 30 12.23 10.92 7.95
N ASP A 31 11.09 11.60 7.90
CA ASP A 31 10.77 12.62 8.88
C ASP A 31 10.37 11.96 10.21
N THR A 32 11.21 12.12 11.23
CA THR A 32 10.96 11.58 12.57
C THR A 32 10.00 12.43 13.40
N ASP A 33 9.76 13.68 13.00
CA ASP A 33 8.82 14.58 13.68
C ASP A 33 7.37 14.30 13.26
N MET A 34 7.19 13.50 12.20
CA MET A 34 5.89 13.14 11.68
C MET A 34 5.08 12.27 12.65
N ARG A 35 3.78 12.55 12.70
CA ARG A 35 2.87 11.85 13.62
C ARG A 35 2.76 10.37 13.27
N ASP A 36 2.95 9.53 14.29
CA ASP A 36 2.83 8.07 14.20
C ASP A 36 1.50 7.64 13.58
N THR A 37 1.60 6.77 12.56
CA THR A 37 0.46 6.24 11.81
C THR A 37 -0.20 5.04 12.48
N THR A 38 0.33 4.55 13.61
CA THR A 38 -0.22 3.39 14.35
C THR A 38 -1.70 3.52 14.70
N ALA A 39 -2.23 4.74 14.76
CA ALA A 39 -3.65 5.04 14.90
C ALA A 39 -4.57 4.27 13.92
N ILE A 40 -4.08 3.92 12.73
CA ILE A 40 -4.85 3.12 11.74
C ILE A 40 -5.18 1.72 12.25
N PHE A 41 -4.43 1.21 13.23
CA PHE A 41 -4.65 -0.07 13.89
C PHE A 41 -5.50 0.02 15.16
N GLY A 42 -5.99 1.21 15.52
CA GLY A 42 -6.73 1.48 16.75
C GLY A 42 -5.84 1.77 17.96
N PHE A 43 -6.40 1.69 19.18
CA PHE A 43 -5.74 2.14 20.40
C PHE A 43 -6.04 1.26 21.62
N GLY A 44 -5.18 1.37 22.64
CA GLY A 44 -5.38 0.77 23.96
C GLY A 44 -5.43 -0.75 23.94
N ARG A 45 -6.20 -1.34 24.87
CA ARG A 45 -6.29 -2.79 25.07
C ARG A 45 -6.84 -3.58 23.86
N ARG A 46 -7.42 -2.90 22.87
CA ARG A 46 -8.04 -3.50 21.68
C ARG A 46 -7.34 -3.08 20.38
N ILE A 47 -6.14 -2.51 20.46
CA ILE A 47 -5.31 -2.25 19.29
C ILE A 47 -5.10 -3.55 18.49
N CYS A 48 -5.04 -3.46 17.16
CA CYS A 48 -4.85 -4.62 16.30
C CYS A 48 -3.61 -5.41 16.73
N PRO A 49 -3.76 -6.68 17.16
CA PRO A 49 -2.62 -7.50 17.53
C PRO A 49 -1.77 -7.85 16.31
N GLY A 50 -2.37 -7.91 15.12
CA GLY A 50 -1.69 -8.24 13.87
C GLY A 50 -0.90 -7.10 13.22
N ARG A 51 -0.84 -5.90 13.81
CA ARG A 51 -0.20 -4.71 13.19
C ARG A 51 1.26 -4.91 12.78
N PHE A 52 2.02 -5.68 13.57
CA PHE A 52 3.42 -5.96 13.27
C PHE A 52 3.56 -6.88 12.05
N VAL A 53 2.79 -7.97 12.02
CA VAL A 53 2.74 -8.88 10.88
C VAL A 53 2.23 -8.15 9.64
N ALA A 54 1.18 -7.34 9.78
CA ALA A 54 0.61 -6.57 8.68
C ALA A 54 1.64 -5.61 8.07
N ASN A 55 2.38 -4.86 8.89
CA ASN A 55 3.41 -3.94 8.39
C ASN A 55 4.55 -4.69 7.69
N SER A 56 5.09 -5.75 8.29
CA SER A 56 6.17 -6.54 7.68
C SER A 56 5.72 -7.22 6.38
N MET A 57 4.54 -7.83 6.39
CA MET A 57 4.00 -8.51 5.21
C MET A 57 3.67 -7.52 4.10
N MET A 58 3.03 -6.39 4.40
CA MET A 58 2.73 -5.35 3.41
C MET A 58 4.00 -4.83 2.75
N PHE A 59 5.03 -4.51 3.53
CA PHE A 59 6.31 -4.07 3.00
C PHE A 59 6.92 -5.12 2.06
N LEU A 60 7.04 -6.37 2.53
CA LEU A 60 7.61 -7.47 1.74
C LEU A 60 6.81 -7.73 0.46
N THR A 61 5.48 -7.76 0.54
CA THR A 61 4.62 -7.96 -0.63
C THR A 61 4.81 -6.84 -1.66
N ILE A 62 4.83 -5.57 -1.23
CA ILE A 62 5.02 -4.44 -2.16
C ILE A 62 6.40 -4.52 -2.82
N VAL A 63 7.48 -4.66 -2.04
CA VAL A 63 8.84 -4.65 -2.61
C VAL A 63 9.10 -5.85 -3.51
N THR A 64 8.58 -7.04 -3.18
CA THR A 64 8.74 -8.24 -4.02
C THR A 64 7.98 -8.11 -5.33
N ILE A 65 6.74 -7.60 -5.29
CA ILE A 65 5.95 -7.34 -6.49
C ILE A 65 6.66 -6.31 -7.38
N LEU A 66 7.10 -5.17 -6.82
CA LEU A 66 7.77 -4.11 -7.58
C LEU A 66 9.17 -4.52 -8.08
N ALA A 67 9.84 -5.44 -7.39
CA ALA A 67 11.11 -6.00 -7.86
C ALA A 67 10.91 -6.91 -9.09
N ALA A 68 9.84 -7.71 -9.11
CA ALA A 68 9.63 -8.73 -10.14
C ALA A 68 8.76 -8.27 -11.33
N PHE A 69 7.86 -7.29 -11.12
CA PHE A 69 6.86 -6.90 -12.12
C PHE A 69 6.83 -5.39 -12.39
N ASP A 70 6.57 -5.04 -13.64
CA ASP A 70 6.09 -3.73 -14.04
C ASP A 70 4.55 -3.74 -13.99
N ILE A 71 4.00 -2.78 -13.25
CA ILE A 71 2.55 -2.57 -13.11
C ILE A 71 2.20 -1.28 -13.85
N GLY A 72 1.24 -1.37 -14.75
CA GLY A 72 0.78 -0.23 -15.51
C GLY A 72 -0.70 -0.28 -15.81
N LYS A 73 -1.15 0.79 -16.44
CA LYS A 73 -2.51 0.93 -16.94
C LYS A 73 -2.80 -0.11 -18.03
N SER A 74 -4.05 -0.60 -18.06
CA SER A 74 -4.50 -1.50 -19.13
C SER A 74 -4.70 -0.73 -20.44
N ASP A 75 -4.42 -1.36 -21.58
CA ASP A 75 -4.44 -0.70 -22.89
C ASP A 75 -5.88 -0.30 -23.26
N GLY A 76 -6.11 0.97 -23.60
CA GLY A 76 -7.41 1.49 -24.02
C GLY A 76 -8.45 1.71 -22.91
N GLU A 77 -8.08 1.51 -21.64
CA GLU A 77 -8.95 1.79 -20.48
C GLU A 77 -8.71 3.22 -19.95
N ASP A 78 -9.62 3.76 -19.15
CA ASP A 78 -9.43 5.01 -18.40
C ASP A 78 -8.61 4.78 -17.11
N GLU A 79 -8.16 5.88 -16.46
CA GLU A 79 -7.55 5.76 -15.14
C GLU A 79 -8.58 5.17 -14.16
N PRO A 80 -8.22 4.15 -13.35
CA PRO A 80 -9.14 3.60 -12.37
C PRO A 80 -9.65 4.68 -11.43
N LYS A 81 -10.97 4.79 -11.29
CA LYS A 81 -11.56 5.67 -10.28
C LYS A 81 -11.23 5.13 -8.89
N VAL A 82 -10.86 6.04 -7.98
CA VAL A 82 -10.57 5.70 -6.58
C VAL A 82 -11.89 5.52 -5.83
N GLU A 83 -12.49 4.34 -6.02
CA GLU A 83 -13.75 3.95 -5.40
C GLU A 83 -13.55 2.69 -4.56
N TYR A 84 -14.17 2.66 -3.38
CA TYR A 84 -14.03 1.56 -2.42
C TYR A 84 -15.39 0.94 -2.10
N THR A 85 -15.38 -0.36 -1.85
CA THR A 85 -16.52 -1.06 -1.27
C THR A 85 -16.79 -0.56 0.15
N SER A 86 -18.07 -0.52 0.54
CA SER A 86 -18.48 -0.23 1.91
C SER A 86 -18.73 -1.54 2.66
N ALA A 87 -17.73 -2.01 3.41
CA ALA A 87 -17.79 -3.24 4.19
C ALA A 87 -16.86 -3.15 5.42
N ILE A 88 -16.78 -4.25 6.20
CA ILE A 88 -15.83 -4.37 7.32
C ILE A 88 -14.37 -4.14 6.86
N GLN A 89 -14.08 -4.43 5.59
CA GLN A 89 -12.81 -4.10 4.93
C GLN A 89 -13.12 -3.23 3.72
N ASN A 90 -12.55 -2.02 3.68
CA ASN A 90 -12.61 -1.17 2.49
C ASN A 90 -11.64 -1.76 1.46
N ARG A 91 -12.16 -2.21 0.32
CA ARG A 91 -11.35 -2.68 -0.80
C ARG A 91 -11.64 -1.81 -2.02
N PRO A 92 -10.66 -1.55 -2.89
CA PRO A 92 -10.94 -0.95 -4.18
C PRO A 92 -12.02 -1.77 -4.91
N VAL A 93 -12.92 -1.10 -5.62
CA VAL A 93 -13.81 -1.77 -6.58
C VAL A 93 -12.96 -2.44 -7.68
N PRO A 94 -13.40 -3.55 -8.30
CA PRO A 94 -12.61 -4.22 -9.33
C PRO A 94 -12.22 -3.27 -10.47
N PHE A 95 -10.93 -3.24 -10.82
CA PHE A 95 -10.38 -2.49 -11.94
C PHE A 95 -9.39 -3.35 -12.72
N LYS A 96 -9.12 -2.98 -13.97
CA LYS A 96 -8.12 -3.67 -14.80
C LYS A 96 -6.77 -2.99 -14.69
N CYS A 97 -5.71 -3.79 -14.69
CA CYS A 97 -4.34 -3.34 -14.79
C CYS A 97 -3.53 -4.31 -15.66
N LYS A 98 -2.35 -3.86 -16.08
CA LYS A 98 -1.38 -4.64 -16.85
C LYS A 98 -0.21 -4.93 -15.93
N ILE A 99 0.01 -6.22 -15.65
CA ILE A 99 1.11 -6.70 -14.81
C ILE A 99 1.98 -7.58 -15.69
N LYS A 100 3.27 -7.26 -15.81
CA LYS A 100 4.22 -8.03 -16.62
C LYS A 100 5.53 -8.20 -15.86
N PRO A 101 6.22 -9.35 -15.97
CA PRO A 101 7.57 -9.48 -15.44
C PRO A 101 8.49 -8.40 -16.04
N ARG A 102 9.41 -7.84 -15.24
CA ARG A 102 10.32 -6.78 -15.70
C ARG A 102 11.31 -7.26 -16.76
N SER A 103 11.64 -8.55 -16.73
CA SER A 103 12.45 -9.22 -17.75
C SER A 103 12.25 -10.74 -17.71
N GLU A 104 12.76 -11.44 -18.72
CA GLU A 104 12.76 -12.91 -18.76
C GLU A 104 13.45 -13.55 -17.56
N VAL A 105 14.48 -12.90 -17.00
CA VAL A 105 15.16 -13.37 -15.79
C VAL A 105 14.22 -13.35 -14.58
N HIS A 106 13.45 -12.26 -14.40
CA HIS A 106 12.45 -12.17 -13.33
C HIS A 106 11.32 -13.17 -13.56
N ALA A 107 10.87 -13.35 -14.80
CA ALA A 107 9.85 -14.33 -15.15
C ALA A 107 10.29 -15.76 -14.81
N ARG A 108 11.55 -16.11 -15.09
CA ARG A 108 12.10 -17.42 -14.73
C ARG A 108 12.20 -17.59 -13.21
N LEU A 109 12.76 -16.61 -12.50
CA LEU A 109 12.90 -16.65 -11.03
C LEU A 109 11.56 -16.89 -10.32
N VAL A 110 10.49 -16.20 -10.77
CA VAL A 110 9.15 -16.36 -10.19
C VAL A 110 8.58 -17.76 -10.45
N ARG A 111 8.82 -18.34 -11.64
CA ARG A 111 8.35 -19.70 -11.97
C ARG A 111 9.11 -20.76 -11.18
N GLU A 112 10.44 -20.69 -11.15
CA GLU A 112 11.28 -21.60 -10.37
C GLU A 112 10.89 -21.59 -8.89
N GLY A 113 10.71 -20.40 -8.30
CA GLY A 113 10.28 -20.27 -6.90
C GLY A 113 8.84 -20.77 -6.63
N PHE A 114 8.01 -20.95 -7.65
CA PHE A 114 6.69 -21.57 -7.51
C PHE A 114 6.77 -23.10 -7.62
N GLU A 115 7.63 -23.61 -8.50
CA GLU A 115 7.88 -25.05 -8.67
C GLU A 115 8.53 -25.67 -7.41
N ASP A 116 9.40 -24.93 -6.70
CA ASP A 116 10.02 -25.39 -5.44
C ASP A 116 9.02 -25.54 -4.26
N LEU A 117 7.77 -25.07 -4.42
CA LEU A 117 6.71 -25.14 -3.40
C LEU A 117 5.76 -26.33 -3.59
N GLU A 118 5.84 -27.04 -4.72
CA GLU A 118 5.07 -28.26 -5.01
C GLU A 118 5.88 -29.53 -4.65
#